data_AF-A0ABC9BDW8-F1
#
_entry.id   AF-A0ABC9BDW8-F1
#
_cell.length_a   1.000
_cell.length_b   1.000
_cell.length_c   1.000
_cell.angle_alpha   90.00
_cell.angle_beta   90.00
_cell.angle_gamma   90.00
#
_symmetry.space_group_name_H-M   'P 1'
#
loop_
_entity.id
_entity.type
_entity.pdbx_description
1 polymer ?
#
loop_
_entity_poly.entity_id
_entity_poly.type
_entity_poly.pdbx_seq_one_letter_code
_entity_poly.pdbx_strand_id
1 'polypeptide(L)'
;MEVDVDLAPGCAMQELPRSTAGVQPQVADLFTTPEPPILPQLPQRRQRARRTFDMTAVRRSARLARKPALPTLEKAQRNLYRKLGVSTEEFATIEQVLQQYVNAIGGPLPESVIAALTAFLDLDDNDAELTTEALIEHAGEGLEDLQQVEGAAVPSAA
;
A
#
# COMPACT_ATOMS: atom_id res chain seq x y z
N MET A 1 17.96 -73.72 21.97
CA MET A 1 18.44 -73.25 20.66
C MET A 1 17.40 -72.27 20.11
N GLU A 2 17.37 -70.98 20.48
CA GLU A 2 18.50 -70.07 20.81
C GLU A 2 19.55 -70.10 19.68
N VAL A 3 20.01 -69.03 19.01
CA VAL A 3 19.84 -67.57 19.13
C VAL A 3 20.12 -66.96 17.72
N ASP A 4 19.73 -65.73 17.35
CA ASP A 4 19.10 -64.63 18.10
C ASP A 4 18.22 -63.72 17.21
N VAL A 5 17.55 -62.73 17.81
CA VAL A 5 17.04 -61.52 17.14
C VAL A 5 17.34 -60.31 18.03
N ASP A 6 18.39 -59.55 17.70
CA ASP A 6 18.83 -58.38 18.45
C ASP A 6 17.85 -57.21 18.27
N LEU A 7 16.79 -57.26 19.09
CA LEU A 7 15.77 -56.23 19.21
C LEU A 7 16.37 -55.06 19.99
N ALA A 8 16.93 -54.10 19.26
CA ALA A 8 17.57 -52.92 19.81
C ALA A 8 16.70 -52.29 20.93
N PRO A 9 17.23 -52.17 22.17
CA PRO A 9 16.46 -51.66 23.29
C PRO A 9 16.06 -50.20 23.07
N GLY A 10 14.89 -49.84 23.59
CA GLY A 10 14.25 -48.56 23.31
C GLY A 10 15.15 -47.36 23.56
N CYS A 11 15.05 -46.36 22.68
CA CYS A 11 15.75 -45.09 22.78
C CYS A 11 15.41 -44.41 24.11
N ALA A 12 16.27 -44.59 25.11
CA ALA A 12 16.16 -43.92 26.39
C ALA A 12 16.28 -42.42 26.14
N MET A 13 15.19 -41.69 26.40
CA MET A 13 15.14 -40.23 26.39
C MET A 13 16.15 -39.72 27.42
N GLN A 14 17.36 -39.44 26.98
CA GLN A 14 18.43 -38.98 27.85
C GLN A 14 18.09 -37.55 28.27
N GLU A 15 17.85 -37.37 29.57
CA GLU A 15 17.29 -36.13 30.10
C GLU A 15 18.18 -34.93 29.78
N LEU A 16 17.56 -33.88 29.23
CA LEU A 16 18.13 -32.55 29.20
C LEU A 16 18.46 -32.14 30.64
N PRO A 17 19.73 -31.81 30.98
CA PRO A 17 20.04 -31.25 32.28
C PRO A 17 19.39 -29.87 32.39
N ARG A 18 18.23 -29.80 33.06
CA ARG A 18 17.65 -28.55 33.56
C ARG A 18 18.51 -27.98 34.69
N SER A 19 19.69 -27.47 34.34
CA SER A 19 20.51 -26.66 35.24
C SER A 19 20.01 -25.22 35.20
N THR A 20 19.09 -24.89 36.11
CA THR A 20 18.61 -23.53 36.33
C THR A 20 19.71 -22.68 36.98
N ALA A 21 20.54 -22.03 36.17
CA ALA A 21 21.33 -20.88 36.60
C ALA A 21 20.71 -19.62 35.98
N GLY A 22 19.93 -18.89 36.77
CA GLY A 22 19.25 -17.67 36.33
C GLY A 22 20.22 -16.51 36.13
N VAL A 23 20.90 -16.46 34.99
CA VAL A 23 21.55 -15.24 34.51
C VAL A 23 20.50 -14.45 33.72
N GLN A 24 19.91 -13.43 34.35
CA GLN A 24 19.22 -12.41 33.57
C GLN A 24 20.31 -11.61 32.82
N PRO A 25 20.22 -11.48 31.49
CA PRO A 25 21.18 -10.68 30.74
C PRO A 25 21.06 -9.23 31.21
N GLN A 26 22.11 -8.70 31.82
CA GLN A 26 22.12 -7.31 32.22
C GLN A 26 22.27 -6.44 30.98
N VAL A 27 21.80 -5.19 31.02
CA VAL A 27 21.99 -4.25 29.90
C VAL A 27 23.48 -4.05 29.55
N ALA A 28 24.39 -4.30 30.50
CA ALA A 28 25.84 -4.30 30.27
C ALA A 28 26.33 -5.43 29.34
N ASP A 29 25.67 -6.60 29.34
CA ASP A 29 26.04 -7.72 28.47
C ASP A 29 25.80 -7.38 26.98
N LEU A 30 24.83 -6.51 26.69
CA LEU A 30 24.53 -6.03 25.34
C LEU A 30 25.63 -5.15 24.72
N PHE A 31 26.48 -4.55 25.57
CA PHE A 31 27.61 -3.71 25.16
C PHE A 31 28.97 -4.43 25.29
N THR A 32 28.96 -5.69 25.73
CA THR A 32 30.18 -6.51 25.82
C THR A 32 30.61 -6.94 24.42
N THR A 33 31.90 -6.82 24.11
CA THR A 33 32.46 -7.25 22.82
C THR A 33 32.20 -8.76 22.65
N PRO A 34 31.47 -9.19 21.60
CA PRO A 34 31.17 -10.60 21.40
C PRO A 34 32.45 -11.40 21.10
N GLU A 35 32.43 -12.68 21.44
CA GLU A 35 33.52 -13.61 21.14
C GLU A 35 33.85 -13.59 19.63
N PRO A 36 35.13 -13.51 19.23
CA PRO A 36 35.50 -13.49 17.82
C PRO A 36 35.03 -14.78 17.13
N PRO A 37 34.51 -14.70 15.89
CA PRO A 37 33.95 -15.86 15.22
C PRO A 37 35.00 -16.94 15.00
N ILE A 38 34.70 -18.17 15.44
CA ILE A 38 35.54 -19.36 15.27
C ILE A 38 35.69 -19.75 13.79
N LEU A 39 34.78 -19.27 12.93
CA LEU A 39 34.83 -19.51 11.48
C LEU A 39 35.97 -18.72 10.82
N PRO A 40 36.75 -19.34 9.91
CA PRO A 40 37.73 -18.63 9.10
C PRO A 40 37.07 -17.45 8.37
N GLN A 41 37.61 -16.24 8.55
CA GLN A 41 37.11 -15.07 7.84
C GLN A 41 37.24 -15.31 6.33
N LEU A 42 36.12 -15.32 5.61
CA LEU A 42 36.16 -15.38 4.14
C LEU A 42 37.01 -14.21 3.62
N PRO A 43 37.83 -14.43 2.57
CA PRO A 43 38.67 -13.38 2.02
C PRO A 43 37.81 -12.18 1.62
N GLN A 44 38.12 -11.02 2.19
CA GLN A 44 37.36 -9.79 1.92
C GLN A 44 37.24 -9.59 0.41
N ARG A 45 36.01 -9.51 -0.06
CA ARG A 45 35.67 -9.44 -1.49
C ARG A 45 36.37 -8.22 -2.09
N ARG A 46 37.47 -8.45 -2.83
CA ARG A 46 38.28 -7.41 -3.47
C ARG A 46 37.36 -6.38 -4.12
N GLN A 47 37.43 -5.13 -3.69
CA GLN A 47 36.66 -4.06 -4.32
C GLN A 47 37.10 -3.96 -5.78
N ARG A 48 36.25 -4.46 -6.69
CA ARG A 48 36.54 -4.45 -8.11
C ARG A 48 36.66 -3.00 -8.56
N ALA A 49 37.85 -2.61 -9.02
CA ALA A 49 38.10 -1.27 -9.55
C ALA A 49 36.96 -0.89 -10.52
N ARG A 50 36.30 0.24 -10.23
CA ARG A 50 35.20 0.74 -11.06
C ARG A 50 35.78 1.19 -12.39
N ARG A 51 35.70 0.31 -13.40
CA ARG A 51 36.11 0.65 -14.77
C ARG A 51 35.29 1.84 -15.24
N THR A 52 35.94 2.97 -15.46
CA THR A 52 35.37 4.11 -16.17
C THR A 52 35.10 3.64 -17.60
N PHE A 53 33.83 3.61 -17.97
CA PHE A 53 33.42 3.44 -19.36
C PHE A 53 33.11 4.83 -19.90
N ASP A 54 33.69 5.17 -21.04
CA ASP A 54 33.26 6.34 -21.81
C ASP A 54 31.82 6.12 -22.25
N MET A 55 30.91 6.92 -21.68
CA MET A 55 29.47 6.80 -21.88
C MET A 55 29.00 7.33 -23.24
N THR A 56 29.84 8.08 -23.97
CA THR A 56 29.45 8.75 -25.22
C THR A 56 29.15 7.77 -26.37
N ALA A 57 29.83 6.61 -26.39
CA ALA A 57 29.71 5.59 -27.43
C ALA A 57 28.98 4.30 -26.97
N VAL A 58 28.47 4.24 -25.73
CA VAL A 58 27.78 3.04 -25.22
C VAL A 58 26.40 2.91 -25.85
N ARG A 59 26.33 2.17 -26.97
CA ARG A 59 25.05 1.66 -27.50
C ARG A 59 24.32 0.93 -26.36
N ARG A 60 23.05 1.32 -26.11
CA ARG A 60 22.19 0.61 -25.15
C ARG A 60 22.27 -0.88 -25.47
N SER A 61 22.62 -1.71 -24.48
CA SER A 61 22.84 -3.14 -24.73
C SER A 61 21.62 -3.75 -25.43
N ALA A 62 21.82 -4.72 -26.33
CA ALA A 62 20.72 -5.27 -27.12
C ALA A 62 19.55 -5.78 -26.26
N ARG A 63 19.83 -6.22 -25.02
CA ARG A 63 18.84 -6.58 -24.00
C ARG A 63 17.99 -5.40 -23.51
N LEU A 64 18.56 -4.19 -23.40
CA LEU A 64 17.83 -2.97 -23.02
C LEU A 64 17.12 -2.33 -24.22
N ALA A 65 17.72 -2.38 -25.42
CA ALA A 65 17.09 -1.87 -26.64
C ALA A 65 15.84 -2.67 -27.04
N ARG A 66 15.81 -3.99 -26.74
CA ARG A 66 14.65 -4.87 -26.99
C ARG A 66 13.60 -4.88 -25.87
N LYS A 67 13.75 -4.12 -24.79
CA LYS A 67 12.72 -4.05 -23.74
C LYS A 67 11.56 -3.18 -24.23
N PRO A 68 10.30 -3.67 -24.24
CA PRO A 68 9.16 -2.81 -24.51
C PRO A 68 9.08 -1.70 -23.45
N ALA A 69 8.77 -0.49 -23.90
CA ALA A 69 8.67 0.70 -23.06
C ALA A 69 7.33 0.74 -22.31
N LEU A 70 7.09 -0.25 -21.43
CA LEU A 70 5.90 -0.24 -20.57
C LEU A 70 5.90 1.03 -19.69
N PRO A 71 4.76 1.72 -19.52
CA PRO A 71 4.67 2.89 -18.66
C PRO A 71 4.95 2.55 -17.19
N THR A 72 5.32 3.55 -16.41
CA THR A 72 5.72 3.38 -14.99
C THR A 72 4.56 2.85 -14.14
N LEU A 73 3.32 3.24 -14.44
CA LEU A 73 2.11 2.82 -13.75
C LEU A 73 1.85 1.31 -13.90
N GLU A 74 1.83 0.78 -15.13
CA GLU A 74 1.68 -0.67 -15.38
C GLU A 74 2.80 -1.49 -14.74
N LYS A 75 4.05 -0.98 -14.77
CA LYS A 75 5.18 -1.62 -14.08
C LYS A 75 4.97 -1.69 -12.57
N ALA A 76 4.41 -0.64 -11.97
CA ALA A 76 4.12 -0.58 -10.54
C ALA A 76 2.98 -1.56 -10.18
N GLN A 77 1.86 -1.53 -10.91
CA GLN A 77 0.75 -2.47 -10.77
C GLN A 77 1.23 -3.93 -10.87
N ARG A 78 1.98 -4.28 -11.94
CA ARG A 78 2.54 -5.63 -12.12
C ARG A 78 3.61 -6.00 -11.08
N ASN A 79 4.20 -5.04 -10.37
CA ASN A 79 5.07 -5.34 -9.22
C ASN A 79 4.25 -5.62 -7.96
N LEU A 80 3.23 -4.79 -7.70
CA LEU A 80 2.30 -4.94 -6.58
C LEU A 80 1.57 -6.29 -6.63
N TYR A 81 0.95 -6.66 -7.74
CA TYR A 81 0.25 -7.94 -7.85
C TYR A 81 1.17 -9.15 -7.63
N ARG A 82 2.41 -9.11 -8.15
CA ARG A 82 3.41 -10.16 -7.86
C ARG A 82 3.86 -10.22 -6.40
N LYS A 83 3.79 -9.10 -5.67
CA LYS A 83 4.04 -9.06 -4.21
C LYS A 83 2.85 -9.56 -3.40
N LEU A 84 1.63 -9.37 -3.92
CA LEU A 84 0.38 -9.82 -3.30
C LEU A 84 0.02 -11.28 -3.64
N GLY A 85 0.76 -11.94 -4.54
CA GLY A 85 0.49 -13.32 -4.96
C GLY A 85 -0.67 -13.47 -5.97
N VAL A 86 -1.22 -12.36 -6.47
CA VAL A 86 -2.31 -12.36 -7.45
C VAL A 86 -1.79 -12.87 -8.81
N SER A 87 -2.48 -13.84 -9.39
CA SER A 87 -2.08 -14.44 -10.67
C SER A 87 -2.27 -13.45 -11.82
N THR A 88 -1.49 -13.59 -12.90
CA THR A 88 -1.59 -12.69 -14.06
C THR A 88 -2.64 -13.10 -15.09
N GLU A 89 -3.36 -14.20 -14.85
CA GLU A 89 -4.44 -14.70 -15.70
C GLU A 89 -5.82 -14.25 -15.19
N GLU A 90 -5.92 -13.84 -13.93
CA GLU A 90 -7.09 -13.18 -13.32
C GLU A 90 -7.24 -11.69 -13.71
N PHE A 91 -6.38 -11.17 -14.60
CA PHE A 91 -6.43 -9.77 -15.05
C PHE A 91 -7.57 -9.51 -16.04
N ALA A 92 -8.80 -9.52 -15.51
CA ALA A 92 -9.81 -8.60 -16.02
C ALA A 92 -9.23 -7.17 -15.95
N THR A 93 -9.31 -6.40 -17.03
CA THR A 93 -8.95 -4.98 -16.99
C THR A 93 -9.86 -4.26 -15.97
N ILE A 94 -9.43 -3.12 -15.43
CA ILE A 94 -10.26 -2.33 -14.50
C ILE A 94 -11.63 -2.04 -15.14
N GLU A 95 -11.64 -1.76 -16.45
CA GLU A 95 -12.86 -1.60 -17.26
C GLU A 95 -13.74 -2.87 -17.28
N GLN A 96 -13.16 -4.06 -17.43
CA GLN A 96 -13.89 -5.33 -17.39
C GLN A 96 -14.47 -5.63 -16.00
N VAL A 97 -13.74 -5.32 -14.92
CA VAL A 97 -14.25 -5.46 -13.54
C VAL A 97 -15.39 -4.49 -13.28
N LEU A 98 -15.26 -3.23 -13.72
CA LEU A 98 -16.33 -2.23 -13.63
C LEU A 98 -17.56 -2.63 -14.46
N GLN A 99 -17.36 -3.12 -15.69
CA GLN A 99 -18.45 -3.67 -16.51
C GLN A 99 -19.11 -4.87 -15.85
N GLN A 100 -18.34 -5.79 -15.26
CA GLN A 100 -18.89 -6.94 -14.53
C GLN A 100 -19.73 -6.49 -13.32
N TYR A 101 -19.27 -5.47 -12.58
CA TYR A 101 -20.01 -4.90 -11.46
C TYR A 101 -21.32 -4.21 -11.91
N VAL A 102 -21.28 -3.39 -12.95
CA VAL A 102 -22.47 -2.76 -13.54
C VAL A 102 -23.45 -3.82 -14.06
N ASN A 103 -22.96 -4.85 -14.74
CA ASN A 103 -23.76 -5.96 -15.22
C ASN A 103 -24.36 -6.81 -14.08
N ALA A 104 -23.69 -6.91 -12.93
CA ALA A 104 -24.19 -7.65 -11.76
C ALA A 104 -25.42 -7.00 -11.11
N ILE A 105 -25.63 -5.69 -11.30
CA ILE A 105 -26.83 -4.96 -10.87
C ILE A 105 -28.01 -5.24 -11.82
N GLY A 106 -27.74 -5.72 -13.05
CA GLY A 106 -28.75 -6.25 -13.98
C GLY A 106 -29.58 -5.21 -14.73
N GLY A 107 -29.40 -3.92 -14.45
CA GLY A 107 -30.15 -2.82 -15.07
C GLY A 107 -30.15 -1.56 -14.21
N PRO A 108 -31.01 -0.57 -14.50
CA PRO A 108 -31.31 0.50 -13.54
C PRO A 108 -31.90 -0.10 -12.25
N LEU A 109 -31.67 0.56 -11.11
CA LEU A 109 -32.30 0.16 -9.85
C LEU A 109 -33.83 0.18 -10.00
N PRO A 110 -34.56 -0.79 -9.42
CA PRO A 110 -36.02 -0.77 -9.46
C PRO A 110 -36.58 0.47 -8.76
N GLU A 111 -37.59 1.10 -9.35
CA GLU A 111 -38.21 2.34 -8.86
C GLU A 111 -38.65 2.25 -7.38
N SER A 112 -39.14 1.09 -6.95
CA SER A 112 -39.51 0.84 -5.54
C SER A 112 -38.33 0.89 -4.57
N VAL A 113 -37.13 0.52 -5.01
CA VAL A 113 -35.90 0.62 -4.21
C VAL A 113 -35.42 2.07 -4.18
N ILE A 114 -35.54 2.79 -5.30
CA ILE A 114 -35.23 4.22 -5.37
C ILE A 114 -36.15 4.99 -4.43
N ALA A 115 -37.47 4.87 -4.59
CA ALA A 115 -38.46 5.53 -3.73
C ALA A 115 -38.29 5.17 -2.24
N ALA A 116 -38.01 3.91 -1.91
CA ALA A 116 -37.76 3.51 -0.52
C ALA A 116 -36.46 4.10 0.06
N LEU A 117 -35.40 4.26 -0.75
CA LEU A 117 -34.17 4.91 -0.31
C LEU A 117 -34.32 6.44 -0.25
N THR A 118 -35.06 7.05 -1.17
CA THR A 118 -35.40 8.47 -1.15
C THR A 118 -36.15 8.81 0.14
N ALA A 119 -37.22 8.07 0.46
CA ALA A 119 -38.02 8.28 1.67
C ALA A 119 -37.34 7.80 2.97
N PHE A 120 -36.30 6.95 2.91
CA PHE A 120 -35.52 6.56 4.09
C PHE A 120 -34.38 7.57 4.39
N LEU A 121 -33.99 8.35 3.38
CA LEU A 121 -32.98 9.39 3.48
C LEU A 121 -33.60 10.80 3.53
N ASP A 122 -34.94 10.88 3.65
CA ASP A 122 -35.75 12.10 3.66
C ASP A 122 -35.40 13.06 2.49
N LEU A 123 -35.19 12.49 1.29
CA LEU A 123 -34.77 13.22 0.07
C LEU A 123 -35.95 13.70 -0.79
N ASP A 124 -37.18 13.34 -0.45
CA ASP A 124 -38.43 13.84 -1.04
C ASP A 124 -39.10 14.96 -0.22
N ASP A 125 -38.46 15.41 0.86
CA ASP A 125 -38.91 16.55 1.65
C ASP A 125 -38.80 17.87 0.86
N ASN A 126 -39.96 18.40 0.44
CA ASN A 126 -40.09 19.74 -0.16
C ASN A 126 -39.58 20.87 0.78
N ASP A 127 -39.40 20.58 2.07
CA ASP A 127 -38.78 21.48 3.04
C ASP A 127 -37.30 21.79 2.70
N ALA A 128 -36.63 20.94 1.91
CA ALA A 128 -35.33 21.28 1.33
C ALA A 128 -35.41 22.50 0.39
N GLU A 129 -36.47 22.62 -0.39
CA GLU A 129 -36.66 23.75 -1.31
C GLU A 129 -37.01 25.03 -0.50
N LEU A 130 -37.93 24.92 0.47
CA LEU A 130 -38.27 26.01 1.42
C LEU A 130 -37.07 26.51 2.23
N THR A 131 -36.20 25.60 2.71
CA THR A 131 -34.98 26.01 3.42
C THR A 131 -33.97 26.67 2.50
N THR A 132 -33.86 26.24 1.23
CA THR A 132 -33.03 26.97 0.25
C THR A 132 -33.60 28.35 -0.11
N GLU A 133 -34.93 28.50 -0.26
CA GLU A 133 -35.56 29.81 -0.48
C GLU A 133 -35.35 30.75 0.71
N ALA A 134 -35.58 30.27 1.94
CA ALA A 134 -35.35 31.05 3.15
C ALA A 134 -33.86 31.46 3.31
N LEU A 135 -32.92 30.57 2.97
CA LEU A 135 -31.49 30.88 2.95
C LEU A 135 -31.14 31.91 1.86
N ILE A 136 -31.78 31.86 0.69
CA ILE A 136 -31.59 32.86 -0.38
C ILE A 136 -32.13 34.23 0.05
N GLU A 137 -33.31 34.27 0.69
CA GLU A 137 -33.91 35.50 1.25
C GLU A 137 -32.97 36.14 2.29
N HIS A 138 -32.51 35.37 3.27
CA HIS A 138 -31.62 35.87 4.33
C HIS A 138 -30.18 36.13 3.86
N ALA A 139 -29.71 35.48 2.79
CA ALA A 139 -28.39 35.76 2.20
C ALA A 139 -28.32 37.14 1.49
N GLY A 140 -29.46 37.76 1.18
CA GLY A 140 -29.52 39.14 0.67
C GLY A 140 -29.29 40.19 1.76
N GLU A 141 -29.72 39.92 3.00
CA GLU A 141 -29.80 40.90 4.09
C GLU A 141 -28.42 41.29 4.67
N GLY A 142 -27.38 40.48 4.42
CA GLY A 142 -26.01 40.71 4.89
C GLY A 142 -25.04 41.33 3.88
N LEU A 143 -25.46 41.62 2.65
CA LEU A 143 -24.55 42.13 1.61
C LEU A 143 -24.31 43.65 1.68
N GLU A 144 -25.24 44.40 2.27
CA GLU A 144 -25.22 45.87 2.31
C GLU A 144 -24.03 46.44 3.13
N ASP A 145 -23.61 45.72 4.18
CA ASP A 145 -22.44 46.09 5.00
C ASP A 145 -21.09 45.82 4.33
N LEU A 146 -21.03 44.87 3.39
CA LEU A 146 -19.79 44.56 2.66
C LEU A 146 -19.47 45.60 1.57
N GLN A 147 -20.48 46.30 1.05
CA GLN A 147 -20.31 47.29 -0.02
C GLN A 147 -19.80 48.66 0.46
N GLN A 148 -19.84 48.96 1.76
CA GLN A 148 -19.39 50.25 2.31
C GLN A 148 -17.85 50.37 2.43
N VAL A 149 -17.10 49.27 2.31
CA VAL A 149 -15.62 49.31 2.40
C VAL A 149 -14.98 49.74 1.07
N GLU A 150 -15.66 49.58 -0.07
CA GLU A 150 -15.16 49.99 -1.40
C GLU A 150 -15.49 51.47 -1.74
N GLY A 151 -15.82 52.27 -0.71
CA GLY A 151 -16.23 53.67 -0.81
C GLY A 151 -15.21 54.72 -0.36
N ALA A 152 -13.92 54.38 -0.22
CA ALA A 152 -12.92 55.32 0.31
C ALA A 152 -11.54 55.31 -0.41
N ALA A 153 -11.32 56.39 -1.18
CA ALA A 153 -10.03 57.00 -1.52
C ALA A 153 -9.02 56.25 -2.43
N VAL A 154 -9.05 56.58 -3.73
CA VAL A 154 -7.81 56.89 -4.48
C VAL A 154 -8.03 58.15 -5.34
N PRO A 155 -7.46 59.32 -5.00
CA PRO A 155 -7.40 60.46 -5.91
C PRO A 155 -6.31 60.22 -6.96
N SER A 156 -6.69 59.82 -8.18
CA SER A 156 -5.74 59.66 -9.29
C SER A 156 -5.39 61.01 -9.89
N ALA A 157 -4.16 61.47 -9.65
CA ALA A 157 -3.59 62.64 -10.30
C ALA A 157 -3.04 62.30 -11.70
N ALA A 158 -3.44 63.08 -12.71
CA ALA A 158 -2.77 63.26 -14.00
C ALA A 158 -3.18 64.62 -14.60
#